data_AF-A0A922SPI0-F1
#
_entry.id   AF-A0A922SPI0-F1
#
_cell.length_a   1.000
_cell.length_b   1.000
_cell.length_c   1.000
_cell.angle_alpha   90.00
_cell.angle_beta   90.00
_cell.angle_gamma   90.00
#
_symmetry.space_group_name_H-M   'P 1'
#
loop_
_entity.id
_entity.type
_entity.pdbx_description
1 polymer ?
#
loop_
_entity_poly.entity_id
_entity_poly.type
_entity_poly.pdbx_seq_one_letter_code
_entity_poly.pdbx_strand_id
1 'polypeptide(L)'
;MSGAVSRTTRKVHAIYQPETKAEKEDAARRIEQLNAELEPLQREEWELLESMRRIGLRNKRGRKPQWRWTEKTGKLMRTSGGGIDWWRRQTCVLIPKLIPFAKECSKIDLRLL
;
A
#
# COMPACT_ATOMS: atom_id res chain seq x y z
N MET A 1 -41.57 24.58 22.56
CA MET A 1 -40.67 24.54 21.39
C MET A 1 -39.49 23.63 21.74
N SER A 2 -39.53 22.37 21.31
CA SER A 2 -38.50 21.38 21.64
C SER A 2 -37.23 21.63 20.82
N GLY A 3 -36.14 21.95 21.51
CA GLY A 3 -34.81 22.07 20.91
C GLY A 3 -34.28 20.69 20.55
N ALA A 4 -33.95 20.49 19.27
CA ALA A 4 -33.30 19.28 18.80
C ALA A 4 -31.86 19.23 19.33
N VAL A 5 -31.55 18.20 20.11
CA VAL A 5 -30.18 17.89 20.53
C VAL A 5 -29.37 17.50 19.29
N SER A 6 -28.46 18.37 18.89
CA SER A 6 -27.46 18.12 17.85
C SER A 6 -26.71 16.84 18.20
N ARG A 7 -26.86 15.80 17.37
CA ARG A 7 -26.15 14.53 17.50
C ARG A 7 -24.65 14.80 17.50
N THR A 8 -24.03 14.56 18.65
CA THR A 8 -22.60 14.67 18.90
C THR A 8 -21.84 13.95 17.80
N THR A 9 -21.08 14.69 17.00
CA THR A 9 -20.06 14.11 16.13
C THR A 9 -19.07 13.38 17.04
N ARG A 10 -19.09 12.04 16.98
CA ARG A 10 -18.12 11.19 17.67
C ARG A 10 -16.73 11.68 17.25
N LYS A 11 -16.05 12.41 18.13
CA LYS A 11 -14.70 12.93 17.91
C LYS A 11 -13.79 11.71 17.77
N VAL A 12 -13.53 11.30 16.53
CA VAL A 12 -12.51 10.29 16.26
C VAL A 12 -11.21 10.94 16.67
N HIS A 13 -10.63 10.48 17.78
CA HIS A 13 -9.30 10.88 18.21
C HIS A 13 -8.31 10.32 17.20
N ALA A 14 -8.16 11.03 16.08
CA ALA A 14 -7.13 10.73 15.11
C ALA A 14 -5.79 11.00 15.82
N ILE A 15 -5.12 9.93 16.22
CA ILE A 15 -3.75 9.95 16.74
C ILE A 15 -2.79 10.67 15.76
N TYR A 16 -3.23 10.82 14.50
CA TYR A 16 -2.51 11.49 13.43
C TYR A 16 -3.19 12.78 12.99
N GLN A 17 -2.38 13.82 12.82
CA GLN A 17 -2.83 15.08 12.23
C GLN A 17 -3.34 14.86 10.80
N PRO A 18 -4.29 15.69 10.34
CA PRO A 18 -4.68 15.72 8.94
C PRO A 18 -3.45 15.93 8.05
N GLU A 19 -3.39 15.19 6.94
CA GLU A 19 -2.32 15.36 5.96
C GLU A 19 -2.49 16.69 5.23
N THR A 20 -1.42 17.46 5.17
CA THR A 20 -1.35 18.71 4.42
C THR A 20 -1.46 18.44 2.92
N LYS A 21 -1.81 19.48 2.15
CA LYS A 21 -1.85 19.36 0.69
C LYS A 21 -0.49 18.97 0.09
N ALA A 22 0.59 19.57 0.59
CA ALA A 22 1.95 19.28 0.14
C ALA A 22 2.36 17.82 0.41
N GLU A 23 2.01 17.27 1.57
CA GLU A 23 2.26 15.85 1.87
C GLU A 23 1.49 14.92 0.93
N LYS A 24 0.23 15.25 0.60
CA LYS A 24 -0.55 14.47 -0.39
C LYS A 24 0.09 14.48 -1.76
N GLU A 25 0.58 15.63 -2.20
CA GLU A 25 1.26 15.79 -3.49
C GLU A 25 2.58 15.04 -3.52
N ASP A 26 3.40 15.13 -2.45
CA ASP A 26 4.64 14.35 -2.34
C ASP A 26 4.34 12.84 -2.34
N ALA A 27 3.33 12.41 -1.60
CA ALA A 27 2.90 11.02 -1.57
C ALA A 27 2.48 10.52 -2.97
N ALA A 28 1.67 11.30 -3.69
CA ALA A 28 1.24 10.94 -5.04
C ALA A 28 2.45 10.79 -5.99
N ARG A 29 3.37 11.76 -5.97
CA ARG A 29 4.60 11.71 -6.77
C ARG A 29 5.47 10.50 -6.45
N ARG A 30 5.70 10.20 -5.18
CA ARG A 30 6.52 9.05 -4.79
C ARG A 30 5.87 7.72 -5.14
N ILE A 31 4.54 7.62 -5.00
CA ILE A 31 3.81 6.41 -5.39
C ILE A 31 3.85 6.21 -6.90
N GLU A 32 3.76 7.30 -7.68
CA GLU A 32 3.92 7.24 -9.14
C GLU A 32 5.32 6.75 -9.52
N GLN A 33 6.37 7.27 -8.89
CA GLN A 33 7.74 6.81 -9.12
C GLN A 33 7.91 5.33 -8.76
N LEU A 34 7.43 4.89 -7.60
CA LEU A 34 7.46 3.48 -7.20
C LEU A 34 6.68 2.59 -8.17
N ASN A 35 5.52 3.05 -8.66
CA ASN A 35 4.76 2.30 -9.65
C ASN A 35 5.50 2.20 -10.99
N ALA A 36 6.22 3.23 -11.41
CA ALA A 36 7.03 3.19 -12.63
C ALA A 36 8.19 2.19 -12.52
N GLU A 37 8.78 2.05 -11.32
CA GLU A 37 9.81 1.04 -11.03
C GLU A 37 9.22 -0.39 -10.92
N LEU A 38 8.02 -0.53 -10.33
CA LEU A 38 7.38 -1.84 -10.08
C LEU A 38 6.68 -2.42 -11.30
N GLU A 39 6.08 -1.60 -12.16
CA GLU A 39 5.32 -2.08 -13.33
C GLU A 39 6.11 -3.04 -14.22
N PRO A 40 7.36 -2.76 -14.64
CA PRO A 40 8.10 -3.69 -15.49
C PRO A 40 8.36 -5.04 -14.80
N LEU A 41 8.68 -5.03 -13.50
CA LEU A 41 8.94 -6.25 -12.71
C LEU A 41 7.68 -7.11 -12.60
N GLN A 42 6.55 -6.48 -12.25
CA GLN A 42 5.27 -7.16 -12.12
C GLN A 42 4.75 -7.68 -13.47
N ARG A 43 5.02 -6.94 -14.54
CA ARG A 43 4.66 -7.37 -15.90
C ARG A 43 5.47 -8.60 -16.31
N GLU A 44 6.78 -8.62 -16.05
CA GLU A 44 7.64 -9.77 -16.35
C GLU A 44 7.19 -11.02 -15.59
N GLU A 45 6.93 -10.88 -14.29
CA GLU A 45 6.40 -11.96 -13.46
C GLU A 45 5.05 -12.46 -13.99
N TRP A 46 4.15 -11.55 -14.36
CA TRP A 46 2.85 -11.90 -14.92
C TRP A 46 2.95 -12.62 -16.26
N GLU A 47 3.83 -12.17 -17.17
CA GLU A 47 4.06 -12.79 -18.47
C GLU A 47 4.60 -14.22 -18.29
N LEU A 48 5.52 -14.42 -17.34
CA LEU A 48 6.05 -15.74 -17.00
C LEU A 48 4.93 -16.65 -16.45
N LEU A 49 4.22 -16.22 -15.41
CA LEU A 49 3.17 -17.01 -14.77
C LEU A 49 2.04 -17.35 -15.73
N GLU A 50 1.62 -16.42 -16.57
CA GLU A 50 0.55 -16.66 -17.53
C GLU A 50 1.01 -17.55 -18.69
N SER A 51 2.27 -17.43 -19.12
CA SER A 51 2.84 -18.37 -20.10
C SER A 51 2.83 -19.80 -19.54
N MET A 52 3.32 -20.00 -18.31
CA MET A 52 3.32 -21.29 -17.62
C MET A 52 1.92 -21.83 -17.41
N ARG A 53 0.98 -20.98 -16.99
CA ARG A 53 -0.44 -21.36 -16.86
C ARG A 53 -1.02 -21.88 -18.17
N ARG A 54 -0.56 -21.40 -19.32
CA ARG A 54 -1.06 -21.81 -20.63
C ARG A 54 -0.29 -22.96 -21.27
N ILE A 55 0.84 -23.39 -20.69
CA ILE A 55 1.54 -24.60 -21.10
C ILE A 55 0.65 -25.82 -20.80
N GLY A 56 0.47 -26.68 -21.80
CA GLY A 56 -0.29 -27.93 -21.72
C GLY A 56 -0.28 -28.64 -23.07
N LEU A 57 -0.59 -29.95 -23.11
CA LEU A 57 -0.56 -30.74 -24.34
C LEU A 57 -1.52 -30.23 -25.43
N ARG A 58 -2.58 -29.50 -25.04
CA ARG A 58 -3.54 -28.91 -25.95
C ARG A 58 -3.59 -27.40 -25.74
N ASN A 59 -3.58 -26.64 -26.83
CA ASN A 59 -3.72 -25.20 -26.77
C ASN A 59 -5.06 -24.83 -26.10
N LYS A 60 -5.00 -23.95 -25.08
CA LYS A 60 -6.19 -23.49 -24.36
C LYS A 60 -7.04 -22.60 -25.27
N ARG A 61 -8.31 -22.98 -25.43
CA ARG A 61 -9.31 -22.23 -26.20
C ARG A 61 -9.63 -20.88 -25.54
N GLY A 62 -10.00 -19.88 -26.33
CA GLY A 62 -10.38 -18.54 -25.86
C GLY A 62 -9.27 -17.48 -25.96
N ARG A 63 -9.65 -16.22 -25.71
CA ARG A 63 -8.78 -15.04 -25.85
C ARG A 63 -7.54 -15.17 -24.95
N LYS A 64 -6.38 -14.74 -25.46
CA LYS A 64 -5.18 -14.58 -24.63
C LYS A 64 -5.40 -13.43 -23.64
N PRO A 65 -5.16 -13.62 -22.34
CA PRO A 65 -5.23 -12.51 -21.40
C PRO A 65 -4.16 -11.49 -21.79
N GLN A 66 -4.43 -10.23 -21.45
CA GLN A 66 -3.58 -9.11 -21.77
C GLN A 66 -3.19 -8.43 -20.46
N TRP A 67 -1.94 -7.99 -20.40
CA TRP A 67 -1.43 -7.23 -19.27
C TRP A 67 -2.27 -5.97 -19.05
N ARG A 68 -2.53 -5.66 -17.78
CA ARG A 68 -3.19 -4.43 -17.33
C ARG A 68 -2.56 -4.00 -16.00
N TRP A 69 -2.14 -2.75 -15.90
CA TRP A 69 -1.58 -2.21 -14.64
C TRP A 69 -2.69 -1.70 -13.72
N THR A 70 -3.05 -2.53 -12.73
CA THR A 70 -4.20 -2.35 -11.84
C THR A 70 -3.81 -2.77 -10.42
N GLU A 71 -4.66 -2.49 -9.42
CA GLU A 71 -4.41 -2.92 -8.03
C GLU A 71 -4.14 -4.42 -7.92
N LYS A 72 -4.93 -5.22 -8.66
CA LYS A 72 -4.84 -6.68 -8.66
C LYS A 72 -3.53 -7.21 -9.24
N THR A 73 -2.87 -6.42 -10.08
CA THR A 73 -1.61 -6.76 -10.72
C THR A 73 -0.41 -6.04 -10.08
N GLY A 74 -0.62 -5.38 -8.94
CA GLY A 74 0.46 -4.81 -8.13
C GLY A 74 0.56 -3.29 -8.14
N LYS A 75 -0.31 -2.58 -8.88
CA LYS A 75 -0.30 -1.10 -8.87
C LYS A 75 -0.64 -0.58 -7.48
N LEU A 76 0.29 0.18 -6.90
CA LEU A 76 0.11 0.87 -5.64
C LEU A 76 -0.91 1.99 -5.81
N MET A 77 -2.01 1.91 -5.07
CA MET A 77 -3.05 2.93 -5.02
C MET A 77 -3.33 3.32 -3.56
N ARG A 78 -3.65 4.60 -3.33
CA ARG A 78 -4.12 5.06 -2.02
C ARG A 78 -5.64 4.95 -1.98
N THR A 79 -6.14 4.11 -1.08
CA THR A 79 -7.55 4.07 -0.68
C THR A 79 -7.64 4.53 0.77
N SER A 80 -8.45 5.55 1.07
CA SER A 80 -8.61 6.05 2.44
C SER A 80 -10.07 6.00 2.87
N GLY A 81 -10.44 4.95 3.60
CA GLY A 81 -11.72 4.82 4.30
C GLY A 81 -11.63 5.28 5.75
N GLY A 82 -11.21 6.54 5.99
CA GLY A 82 -11.04 7.12 7.33
C GLY A 82 -9.82 6.57 8.11
N GLY A 83 -9.01 7.45 8.69
CA GLY A 83 -7.81 7.07 9.46
C GLY A 83 -6.49 7.16 8.70
N ILE A 84 -5.43 6.53 9.23
CA ILE A 84 -4.10 6.49 8.61
C ILE A 84 -4.06 5.38 7.55
N ASP A 85 -3.73 5.73 6.31
CA ASP A 85 -3.58 4.74 5.23
C ASP A 85 -2.20 4.04 5.26
N TRP A 86 -2.01 3.09 4.35
CA TRP A 86 -0.77 2.32 4.27
C TRP A 86 0.45 3.21 4.00
N TRP A 87 0.34 4.24 3.16
CA TRP A 87 1.44 5.13 2.81
C TRP A 87 1.90 5.92 4.03
N ARG A 88 0.95 6.53 4.75
CA ARG A 88 1.24 7.28 5.96
C ARG A 88 1.74 6.37 7.08
N ARG A 89 1.22 5.14 7.20
CA ARG A 89 1.76 4.15 8.15
C ARG A 89 3.22 3.81 7.84
N GLN A 90 3.54 3.59 6.56
CA GLN A 90 4.90 3.31 6.11
C GLN A 90 5.85 4.47 6.45
N THR A 91 5.48 5.68 6.04
CA THR A 91 6.35 6.86 6.07
C THR A 91 6.42 7.55 7.43
N CYS A 92 5.36 7.54 8.23
CA CYS A 92 5.33 8.22 9.54
C CYS A 92 5.62 7.28 10.72
N VAL A 93 5.50 5.96 10.53
CA VAL A 93 5.59 4.99 11.62
C VAL A 93 6.64 3.93 11.35
N LEU A 94 6.45 3.11 10.31
CA LEU A 94 7.27 1.93 10.10
C LEU A 94 8.73 2.32 9.83
N ILE A 95 8.96 3.12 8.80
CA ILE A 95 10.31 3.53 8.39
C ILE A 95 11.01 4.36 9.48
N PRO A 96 10.45 5.46 10.00
CA PRO A 96 11.20 6.34 10.90
C PRO A 96 11.28 5.84 12.34
N LYS A 97 10.35 4.99 12.80
CA LYS A 97 10.27 4.59 14.22
C LYS A 97 10.52 3.10 14.41
N LEU A 98 9.79 2.26 13.69
CA LEU A 98 9.83 0.82 13.90
C LEU A 98 11.12 0.18 13.38
N ILE A 99 11.58 0.56 12.18
CA ILE A 99 12.80 -0.03 11.59
C ILE A 99 14.04 0.27 12.45
N PRO A 100 14.29 1.52 12.92
CA PRO A 100 15.40 1.79 13.82
C PRO A 100 15.31 0.96 15.11
N PHE A 101 14.13 0.89 15.73
CA PHE A 101 13.92 0.08 16.91
C PHE A 101 14.24 -1.40 16.68
N ALA A 102 13.72 -1.99 15.59
CA ALA A 102 13.98 -3.38 15.25
C ALA A 102 15.47 -3.65 15.02
N LYS A 103 16.19 -2.71 14.38
CA LYS A 103 17.64 -2.79 14.21
C LYS A 103 18.38 -2.79 15.54
N GLU A 104 17.94 -2.01 16.54
CA GLU A 104 18.52 -2.05 17.88
C GLU A 104 18.20 -3.38 18.58
N CYS A 105 16.98 -3.89 18.48
CA CYS A 105 16.63 -5.21 19.03
C CYS A 105 17.47 -6.34 18.43
N SER A 106 17.80 -6.28 17.14
CA SER A 106 18.66 -7.28 16.48
C SER A 106 20.13 -7.24 16.94
N LYS A 107 20.58 -6.13 17.52
CA LYS A 107 21.94 -6.01 18.08
C LYS A 107 22.04 -6.53 19.52
N ILE A 108 20.91 -6.60 20.21
CA ILE A 108 20.84 -7.11 21.58
C ILE A 108 20.77 -8.64 21.49
N ASP A 109 21.82 -9.33 21.95
CA ASP A 109 21.74 -10.78 22.17
C ASP A 109 20.82 -11.03 23.37
N LEU A 110 19.61 -11.49 23.08
CA LEU A 110 18.58 -11.79 24.09
C LEU A 110 18.98 -12.91 25.05
N ARG A 111 20.13 -13.58 24.85
CA ARG A 111 20.69 -14.56 25.78
C ARG A 111 21.57 -13.93 26.88
N LEU A 112 21.89 -12.64 26.78
CA LEU A 112 22.67 -11.88 27.76
C LEU A 112 21.80 -10.98 28.67
N LEU A 113 20.47 -11.09 28.55
CA LEU A 113 19.46 -10.47 29.40
C LEU A 113 18.71 -11.54 30.20
#